data_AF-A0A535QBT3-F1
#
_entry.id   AF-A0A535QBT3-F1
#
_cell.length_a   1.000
_cell.length_b   1.000
_cell.length_c   1.000
_cell.angle_alpha   90.00
_cell.angle_beta   90.00
_cell.angle_gamma   90.00
#
_symmetry.space_group_name_H-M   'P 1'
#
loop_
_entity.id
_entity.type
_entity.pdbx_description
1 polymer ?
#
loop_
_entity_poly.entity_id
_entity_poly.type
_entity_poly.pdbx_seq_one_letter_code
_entity_poly.pdbx_strand_id
1 'polypeptide(L)'
;MVLVVAMVSSLGGGGLIDLGSAFVLQSKAQALHDRWDYMRQNGIPDSHLDELTREWAVAQSYVVIGAGGIFWLPGGADTISRWQTESDAIWSRDLSAFRSQAILAEQNLHAVLAPESFVQRKSRLDVFGQATTPLDFSTLRDEWNMEARLVPIDRRIAGFAGGVVQEVHKAEQLGVRSDPAAGIISRADTYSQLPAQQRMSRAEFLTRDLLAVQKNLQGRLDAAAVTQQNMQHALDEISIAALYGLDLSGYQSRIANDRIRYANALTVAEFNSITADLQQVAGAADSAINVVLSQTHVISGVAMIYQDHPLSCEEAATSMALTHQGISLSQDQILNELGADLRPMYVDGQGRVRWGNPYETFVGNVNGSESNYTGFGTYYPPLVRIAKAHGASILAYGSMSAETIYARVIAGHPVVAFSTWDWRWHPRRDYMSFDGQWIPWIGPVYASHVYTVVGVSATQVLVNDPIRGQYWISKGAFEAGYSDFEEAIVFA
;
A
#
# COMPACT_ATOMS: atom_id res chain seq x y z
N MET A 1 40.76 -45.50 -105.55
CA MET A 1 41.95 -44.64 -105.76
C MET A 1 42.71 -44.64 -104.42
N VAL A 2 44.00 -44.97 -104.30
CA VAL A 2 45.20 -44.51 -105.05
C VAL A 2 45.45 -43.02 -104.76
N LEU A 3 46.53 -42.55 -104.12
CA LEU A 3 47.61 -43.14 -103.28
C LEU A 3 48.11 -41.96 -102.35
N VAL A 4 49.26 -41.86 -101.63
CA VAL A 4 50.57 -42.55 -101.58
C VAL A 4 51.02 -42.73 -100.10
N VAL A 5 51.84 -43.77 -99.88
CA VAL A 5 52.66 -44.16 -98.71
C VAL A 5 53.85 -43.22 -98.41
N ALA A 6 54.29 -43.09 -97.13
CA ALA A 6 55.73 -43.04 -96.75
C ALA A 6 55.98 -43.11 -95.22
N MET A 7 57.02 -43.82 -94.78
CA MET A 7 57.63 -43.72 -93.44
C MET A 7 58.97 -42.97 -93.53
N VAL A 8 59.39 -42.27 -92.45
CA VAL A 8 60.80 -42.25 -91.98
C VAL A 8 60.79 -42.20 -90.44
N SER A 9 61.78 -42.83 -89.80
CA SER A 9 61.90 -43.01 -88.35
C SER A 9 63.10 -42.27 -87.74
N SER A 10 62.97 -41.80 -86.49
CA SER A 10 64.12 -41.60 -85.58
C SER A 10 63.69 -41.69 -84.10
N LEU A 11 64.67 -41.80 -83.18
CA LEU A 11 64.46 -42.08 -81.76
C LEU A 11 64.11 -40.82 -80.95
N GLY A 12 63.26 -40.94 -79.93
CA GLY A 12 63.03 -39.90 -78.92
C GLY A 12 61.88 -40.25 -77.96
N GLY A 13 62.11 -40.17 -76.65
CA GLY A 13 61.22 -40.72 -75.64
C GLY A 13 59.94 -39.94 -75.30
N GLY A 14 59.07 -40.63 -74.54
CA GLY A 14 58.14 -40.00 -73.61
C GLY A 14 56.72 -39.72 -74.11
N GLY A 15 55.73 -40.25 -73.37
CA GLY A 15 54.44 -39.59 -73.16
C GLY A 15 53.55 -39.35 -74.38
N LEU A 16 52.85 -40.39 -74.85
CA LEU A 16 51.53 -40.17 -75.44
C LEU A 16 50.61 -39.64 -74.34
N ILE A 17 50.25 -38.35 -74.42
CA ILE A 17 49.38 -37.70 -73.45
C ILE A 17 47.97 -38.28 -73.58
N ASP A 18 47.51 -38.96 -72.53
CA ASP A 18 46.11 -39.39 -72.43
C ASP A 18 45.22 -38.16 -72.18
N LEU A 19 44.70 -37.62 -73.29
CA LEU A 19 43.76 -36.50 -73.32
C LEU A 19 42.54 -36.72 -72.40
N GLY A 20 42.09 -37.98 -72.22
CA GLY A 20 40.96 -38.29 -71.33
C GLY A 20 41.29 -38.01 -69.86
N SER A 21 42.51 -38.32 -69.43
CA SER A 21 42.97 -38.07 -68.06
C SER A 21 43.02 -36.58 -67.69
N ALA A 22 43.47 -35.73 -68.62
CA ALA A 22 43.63 -34.29 -68.39
C ALA A 22 42.29 -33.55 -68.29
N PHE A 23 41.29 -33.91 -69.11
CA PHE A 23 39.92 -33.37 -68.97
C PHE A 23 39.30 -33.74 -67.61
N VAL A 24 39.58 -34.93 -67.09
CA VAL A 24 39.13 -35.36 -65.74
C VAL A 24 39.86 -34.62 -64.62
N LEU A 25 41.12 -34.21 -64.81
CA LEU A 25 41.84 -33.36 -63.84
C LEU A 25 41.29 -31.92 -63.86
N GLN A 26 41.05 -31.33 -65.04
CA GLN A 26 40.47 -29.98 -65.14
C GLN A 26 39.05 -29.91 -64.55
N SER A 27 38.20 -30.92 -64.74
CA SER A 27 36.86 -30.93 -64.13
C SER A 27 36.90 -31.07 -62.61
N LYS A 28 37.86 -31.82 -62.05
CA LYS A 28 38.14 -31.85 -60.61
C LYS A 28 38.69 -30.51 -60.09
N ALA A 29 39.54 -29.83 -60.86
CA ALA A 29 40.04 -28.49 -60.53
C ALA A 29 38.90 -27.46 -60.41
N GLN A 30 37.92 -27.53 -61.32
CA GLN A 30 36.73 -26.67 -61.25
C GLN A 30 35.85 -27.03 -60.05
N ALA A 31 35.54 -28.32 -59.84
CA ALA A 31 34.72 -28.76 -58.72
C ALA A 31 35.32 -28.41 -57.34
N LEU A 32 36.66 -28.35 -57.22
CA LEU A 32 37.34 -27.83 -56.03
C LEU A 32 37.18 -26.32 -55.87
N HIS A 33 37.24 -25.56 -56.96
CA HIS A 33 37.00 -24.11 -56.92
C HIS A 33 35.55 -23.77 -56.56
N ASP A 34 34.59 -24.44 -57.18
CA ASP A 34 33.15 -24.32 -56.87
C ASP A 34 32.88 -24.69 -55.39
N ARG A 35 33.61 -25.68 -54.87
CA ARG A 35 33.60 -26.03 -53.45
C ARG A 35 34.19 -24.91 -52.57
N TRP A 36 35.23 -24.19 -52.99
CA TRP A 36 35.76 -23.06 -52.22
C TRP A 36 34.78 -21.89 -52.20
N ASP A 37 34.03 -21.64 -53.28
CA ASP A 37 32.90 -20.72 -53.27
C ASP A 37 31.82 -21.14 -52.27
N TYR A 38 31.42 -22.41 -52.27
CA TYR A 38 30.52 -22.96 -51.26
C TYR A 38 31.10 -22.80 -49.84
N MET A 39 32.38 -23.08 -49.63
CA MET A 39 33.05 -22.96 -48.33
C MET A 39 33.03 -21.50 -47.81
N ARG A 40 33.32 -20.51 -48.67
CA ARG A 40 33.23 -19.08 -48.34
C ARG A 40 31.79 -18.68 -48.00
N GLN A 41 30.83 -19.06 -48.84
CA GLN A 41 29.39 -18.80 -48.62
C GLN A 41 28.86 -19.44 -47.32
N ASN A 42 29.48 -20.52 -46.86
CA ASN A 42 29.08 -21.26 -45.65
C ASN A 42 30.05 -21.04 -44.47
N GLY A 43 30.78 -19.91 -44.46
CA GLY A 43 31.44 -19.37 -43.26
C GLY A 43 32.92 -19.70 -43.07
N ILE A 44 33.60 -20.28 -44.07
CA ILE A 44 35.08 -20.36 -44.08
C ILE A 44 35.65 -18.98 -44.47
N PRO A 45 36.53 -18.36 -43.67
CA PRO A 45 37.19 -17.10 -44.02
C PRO A 45 38.01 -17.19 -45.31
N ASP A 46 37.95 -16.16 -46.15
CA ASP A 46 38.73 -16.07 -47.40
C ASP A 46 40.24 -16.33 -47.17
N SER A 47 40.78 -15.78 -46.08
CA SER A 47 42.19 -15.95 -45.68
C SER A 47 42.62 -17.39 -45.38
N HIS A 48 41.68 -18.32 -45.20
CA HIS A 48 41.97 -19.75 -45.08
C HIS A 48 42.04 -20.46 -46.44
N LEU A 49 41.53 -19.83 -47.51
CA LEU A 49 41.46 -20.36 -48.88
C LEU A 49 42.35 -19.58 -49.87
N ASP A 50 42.94 -18.48 -49.42
CA ASP A 50 43.89 -17.60 -50.12
C ASP A 50 44.93 -18.36 -50.97
N GLU A 51 45.65 -19.33 -50.38
CA GLU A 51 46.75 -20.02 -51.07
C GLU A 51 46.23 -20.98 -52.16
N LEU A 52 45.21 -21.78 -51.85
CA LEU A 52 44.52 -22.63 -52.81
C LEU A 52 43.95 -21.81 -53.99
N THR A 53 43.40 -20.64 -53.69
CA THR A 53 42.84 -19.71 -54.69
C THR A 53 43.96 -19.08 -55.55
N ARG A 54 45.11 -18.71 -54.96
CA ARG A 54 46.31 -18.26 -55.68
C ARG A 54 46.83 -19.35 -56.62
N GLU A 55 47.03 -20.57 -56.12
CA GLU A 55 47.53 -21.69 -56.92
C GLU A 55 46.58 -22.06 -58.06
N TRP A 56 45.26 -22.00 -57.85
CA TRP A 56 44.26 -22.17 -58.92
C TRP A 56 44.34 -21.06 -59.97
N ALA A 57 44.44 -19.79 -59.58
CA ALA A 57 44.55 -18.69 -60.53
C ALA A 57 45.83 -18.81 -61.39
N VAL A 58 46.93 -19.23 -60.77
CA VAL A 58 48.18 -19.58 -61.45
C VAL A 58 47.96 -20.76 -62.41
N ALA A 59 47.31 -21.84 -61.98
CA ALA A 59 47.04 -23.00 -62.84
C ALA A 59 46.19 -22.66 -64.08
N GLN A 60 45.14 -21.83 -63.94
CA GLN A 60 44.31 -21.40 -65.08
C GLN A 60 45.08 -20.49 -66.05
N SER A 61 46.03 -19.68 -65.55
CA SER A 61 46.82 -18.78 -66.42
C SER A 61 47.61 -19.53 -67.50
N TYR A 62 48.09 -20.76 -67.19
CA TYR A 62 48.78 -21.60 -68.16
C TYR A 62 47.85 -22.30 -69.16
N VAL A 63 46.55 -22.44 -68.88
CA VAL A 63 45.59 -23.07 -69.80
C VAL A 63 45.34 -22.20 -71.04
N VAL A 64 45.47 -20.88 -70.92
CA VAL A 64 45.17 -19.91 -71.99
C VAL A 64 46.31 -19.79 -73.02
N ILE A 65 47.55 -20.12 -72.66
CA ILE A 65 48.76 -19.78 -73.44
C ILE A 65 49.32 -20.98 -74.23
N GLY A 66 48.43 -21.74 -74.90
CA GLY A 66 48.75 -22.63 -76.03
C GLY A 66 49.69 -23.83 -75.79
N ALA A 67 50.31 -23.94 -74.62
CA ALA A 67 51.13 -25.05 -74.16
C ALA A 67 50.50 -25.62 -72.88
N GLY A 68 50.60 -26.94 -72.66
CA GLY A 68 49.85 -27.64 -71.62
C GLY A 68 50.01 -27.02 -70.23
N GLY A 69 48.90 -26.61 -69.61
CA GLY A 69 48.87 -26.11 -68.24
C GLY A 69 49.27 -27.17 -67.20
N ILE A 70 49.27 -26.81 -65.91
CA ILE A 70 49.85 -27.64 -64.84
C ILE A 70 49.30 -29.08 -64.81
N PHE A 71 48.02 -29.29 -65.13
CA PHE A 71 47.37 -30.61 -65.19
C PHE A 71 47.77 -31.49 -66.38
N TRP A 72 48.57 -30.97 -67.31
CA TRP A 72 49.14 -31.67 -68.46
C TRP A 72 50.61 -32.07 -68.25
N LEU A 73 51.20 -31.70 -67.10
CA LEU A 73 52.56 -32.05 -66.70
C LEU A 73 52.55 -33.20 -65.67
N PRO A 74 53.64 -33.99 -65.58
CA PRO A 74 53.81 -34.96 -64.50
C PRO A 74 53.70 -34.27 -63.13
N GLY A 75 52.80 -34.76 -62.28
CA GLY A 75 52.50 -34.17 -60.96
C GLY A 75 51.15 -33.44 -60.85
N GLY A 76 50.46 -33.14 -61.97
CA GLY A 76 49.17 -32.44 -61.94
C GLY A 76 48.06 -33.17 -61.15
N ALA A 77 48.10 -34.51 -61.12
CA ALA A 77 47.21 -35.32 -60.28
C ALA A 77 47.50 -35.18 -58.79
N ASP A 78 48.78 -35.05 -58.41
CA ASP A 78 49.21 -34.84 -57.03
C ASP A 78 48.85 -33.43 -56.54
N THR A 79 48.87 -32.43 -57.43
CA THR A 79 48.35 -31.08 -57.14
C THR A 79 46.87 -31.12 -56.76
N ILE A 80 46.02 -31.81 -57.55
CA ILE A 80 44.59 -31.97 -57.25
C ILE A 80 44.37 -32.77 -55.96
N SER A 81 45.16 -33.82 -55.73
CA SER A 81 45.10 -34.64 -54.51
C SER A 81 45.44 -33.81 -53.25
N ARG A 82 46.47 -32.96 -53.34
CA ARG A 82 46.83 -32.00 -52.29
C ARG A 82 45.72 -30.98 -52.05
N TRP A 83 45.20 -30.33 -53.09
CA TRP A 83 44.10 -29.36 -52.96
C TRP A 83 42.85 -29.96 -52.31
N GLN A 84 42.47 -31.18 -52.69
CA GLN A 84 41.38 -31.92 -52.04
C GLN A 84 41.69 -32.12 -50.54
N THR A 85 42.87 -32.62 -50.21
CA THR A 85 43.31 -32.90 -48.83
C THR A 85 43.34 -31.63 -47.97
N GLU A 86 43.88 -30.53 -48.50
CA GLU A 86 43.94 -29.23 -47.81
C GLU A 86 42.53 -28.63 -47.64
N SER A 87 41.66 -28.73 -48.64
CA SER A 87 40.25 -28.31 -48.55
C SER A 87 39.48 -29.10 -47.48
N ASP A 88 39.70 -30.41 -47.39
CA ASP A 88 39.11 -31.28 -46.36
C ASP A 88 39.65 -30.94 -44.97
N ALA A 89 40.94 -30.67 -44.85
CA ALA A 89 41.57 -30.26 -43.60
C ALA A 89 41.05 -28.89 -43.12
N ILE A 90 40.94 -27.89 -44.00
CA ILE A 90 40.38 -26.57 -43.69
C ILE A 90 38.93 -26.69 -43.23
N TRP A 91 38.07 -27.38 -44.01
CA TRP A 91 36.66 -27.58 -43.66
C TRP A 91 36.50 -28.29 -42.32
N SER A 92 37.21 -29.41 -42.10
CA SER A 92 37.13 -30.19 -40.87
C SER A 92 37.61 -29.40 -39.64
N ARG A 93 38.73 -28.69 -39.77
CA ARG A 93 39.29 -27.82 -38.72
C ARG A 93 38.31 -26.73 -38.31
N ASP A 94 37.79 -25.99 -39.28
CA ASP A 94 36.96 -24.81 -39.02
C ASP A 94 35.57 -25.22 -38.55
N LEU A 95 34.95 -26.24 -39.17
CA LEU A 95 33.69 -26.82 -38.70
C LEU A 95 33.78 -27.26 -37.23
N SER A 96 34.87 -27.92 -36.85
CA SER A 96 35.14 -28.32 -35.46
C SER A 96 35.30 -27.10 -34.53
N ALA A 97 36.05 -26.07 -34.96
CA ALA A 97 36.29 -24.85 -34.20
C ALA A 97 35.00 -24.04 -33.96
N PHE A 98 34.21 -23.78 -35.00
CA PHE A 98 32.94 -23.06 -34.89
C PHE A 98 31.91 -23.85 -34.07
N ARG A 99 31.82 -25.17 -34.26
CA ARG A 99 30.96 -26.05 -33.44
C ARG A 99 31.34 -26.01 -31.96
N SER A 100 32.63 -26.00 -31.65
CA SER A 100 33.15 -25.85 -30.27
C SER A 100 32.78 -24.50 -29.66
N GLN A 101 32.94 -23.40 -30.40
CA GLN A 101 32.53 -22.06 -29.95
C GLN A 101 31.02 -21.96 -29.69
N ALA A 102 30.19 -22.58 -30.53
CA ALA A 102 28.75 -22.66 -30.32
C ALA A 102 28.40 -23.45 -29.04
N ILE A 103 29.05 -24.59 -28.78
CA ILE A 103 28.86 -25.36 -27.52
C ILE A 103 29.18 -24.50 -26.29
N LEU A 104 30.27 -23.72 -26.33
CA LEU A 104 30.62 -22.81 -25.23
C LEU A 104 29.57 -21.71 -25.02
N ALA A 105 28.99 -21.18 -26.10
CA ALA A 105 27.89 -20.22 -26.03
C ALA A 105 26.59 -20.85 -25.48
N GLU A 106 26.28 -22.11 -25.82
CA GLU A 106 25.15 -22.86 -25.25
C GLU A 106 25.31 -23.07 -23.74
N GLN A 107 26.50 -23.50 -23.32
CA GLN A 107 26.81 -23.74 -21.91
C GLN A 107 26.74 -22.45 -21.09
N ASN A 108 27.24 -21.34 -21.62
CA ASN A 108 27.12 -20.01 -21.02
C ASN A 108 25.65 -19.56 -20.91
N LEU A 109 24.89 -19.66 -22.00
CA LEU A 109 23.47 -19.30 -22.00
C LEU A 109 22.66 -20.14 -21.01
N HIS A 110 22.88 -21.46 -20.97
CA HIS A 110 22.24 -22.37 -20.02
C HIS A 110 22.56 -22.00 -18.57
N ALA A 111 23.83 -21.73 -18.25
CA ALA A 111 24.27 -21.34 -16.91
C ALA A 111 23.64 -20.01 -16.46
N VAL A 112 23.50 -19.04 -17.36
CA VAL A 112 22.86 -17.75 -17.05
C VAL A 112 21.33 -17.88 -16.96
N LEU A 113 20.69 -18.69 -17.81
CA LEU A 113 19.24 -18.94 -17.80
C LEU A 113 18.73 -19.66 -16.54
N ALA A 114 19.59 -20.41 -15.86
CA ALA A 114 19.22 -21.30 -14.75
C ALA A 114 18.30 -20.63 -13.70
N PRO A 115 17.22 -21.30 -13.23
CA PRO A 115 16.76 -22.63 -13.65
C PRO A 115 16.08 -22.63 -15.03
N GLU A 116 16.55 -23.49 -15.93
CA GLU A 116 15.97 -23.73 -17.26
C GLU A 116 15.30 -25.11 -17.29
N SER A 117 14.14 -25.24 -17.96
CA SER A 117 13.51 -26.55 -18.12
C SER A 117 14.24 -27.44 -19.14
N PHE A 118 14.19 -28.76 -18.92
CA PHE A 118 14.73 -29.74 -19.86
C PHE A 118 14.18 -29.58 -21.29
N VAL A 119 12.91 -29.17 -21.43
CA VAL A 119 12.25 -28.96 -22.73
C VAL A 119 12.84 -27.75 -23.48
N GLN A 120 13.06 -26.64 -22.78
CA GLN A 120 13.69 -25.44 -23.37
C GLN A 120 15.11 -25.73 -23.84
N ARG A 121 15.93 -26.35 -22.97
CA ARG A 121 17.31 -26.71 -23.35
C ARG A 121 17.35 -27.73 -24.48
N LYS A 122 16.48 -28.75 -24.45
CA LYS A 122 16.37 -29.72 -25.54
C LYS A 122 16.04 -29.03 -26.86
N SER A 123 15.05 -28.13 -26.90
CA SER A 123 14.70 -27.40 -28.12
C SER A 123 15.90 -26.65 -28.74
N ARG A 124 16.71 -25.97 -27.92
CA ARG A 124 17.96 -25.33 -28.35
C ARG A 124 19.01 -26.34 -28.89
N LEU A 125 19.16 -27.48 -28.23
CA LEU A 125 20.09 -28.53 -28.64
C LEU A 125 19.61 -29.32 -29.88
N ASP A 126 18.30 -29.44 -30.10
CA ASP A 126 17.73 -30.05 -31.31
C ASP A 126 17.98 -29.15 -32.54
N VAL A 127 17.97 -27.82 -32.38
CA VAL A 127 18.42 -26.87 -33.43
C VAL A 127 19.93 -26.99 -33.67
N PHE A 128 20.75 -27.07 -32.61
CA PHE A 128 22.19 -27.33 -32.73
C PHE A 128 22.51 -28.64 -33.46
N GLY A 129 21.67 -29.67 -33.30
CA GLY A 129 21.78 -30.94 -34.01
C GLY A 129 21.48 -30.88 -35.51
N GLN A 130 20.85 -29.79 -35.99
CA GLN A 130 20.54 -29.55 -37.41
C GLN A 130 21.60 -28.69 -38.12
N ALA A 131 22.49 -28.03 -37.37
CA ALA A 131 23.59 -27.25 -37.92
C ALA A 131 24.66 -28.16 -38.57
N THR A 132 25.07 -27.83 -39.80
CA THR A 132 25.99 -28.61 -40.62
C THR A 132 27.19 -27.82 -41.14
N THR A 133 27.16 -26.49 -41.07
CA THR A 133 28.17 -25.59 -41.62
C THR A 133 28.82 -24.69 -40.56
N PRO A 134 30.02 -24.14 -40.82
CA PRO A 134 30.62 -23.08 -40.00
C PRO A 134 29.69 -21.87 -39.80
N LEU A 135 28.94 -21.47 -40.84
CA LEU A 135 27.98 -20.37 -40.77
C LEU A 135 26.85 -20.68 -39.77
N ASP A 136 26.21 -21.85 -39.85
CA ASP A 136 25.16 -22.26 -38.92
C ASP A 136 25.61 -22.14 -37.45
N PHE A 137 26.80 -22.68 -37.15
CA PHE A 137 27.37 -22.64 -35.80
C PHE A 137 27.75 -21.22 -35.36
N SER A 138 28.26 -20.38 -36.26
CA SER A 138 28.56 -18.98 -35.95
C SER A 138 27.32 -18.14 -35.66
N THR A 139 26.23 -18.36 -36.40
CA THR A 139 24.92 -17.73 -36.17
C THR A 139 24.39 -18.13 -34.79
N LEU A 140 24.33 -19.42 -34.48
CA LEU A 140 23.87 -19.91 -33.16
C LEU A 140 24.76 -19.39 -32.01
N ARG A 141 26.09 -19.37 -32.20
CA ARG A 141 27.04 -18.79 -31.24
C ARG A 141 26.70 -17.33 -30.92
N ASP A 142 26.42 -16.52 -31.93
CA ASP A 142 26.22 -15.08 -31.75
C ASP A 142 24.82 -14.73 -31.24
N GLU A 143 23.79 -15.49 -31.64
CA GLU A 143 22.46 -15.43 -31.03
C GLU A 143 22.51 -15.77 -29.53
N TRP A 144 23.11 -16.91 -29.16
CA TRP A 144 23.18 -17.34 -27.76
C TRP A 144 24.06 -16.43 -26.90
N ASN A 145 25.14 -15.86 -27.47
CA ASN A 145 25.95 -14.85 -26.78
C ASN A 145 25.21 -13.52 -26.59
N MET A 146 24.34 -13.12 -27.53
CA MET A 146 23.48 -11.95 -27.35
C MET A 146 22.39 -12.21 -26.28
N GLU A 147 21.75 -13.38 -26.33
CA GLU A 147 20.73 -13.79 -25.34
C GLU A 147 21.32 -13.89 -23.93
N ALA A 148 22.50 -14.50 -23.76
CA ALA A 148 23.16 -14.62 -22.45
C ALA A 148 23.53 -13.26 -21.83
N ARG A 149 23.73 -12.21 -22.66
CA ARG A 149 23.91 -10.83 -22.19
C ARG A 149 22.59 -10.16 -21.78
N LEU A 150 21.46 -10.57 -22.38
CA LEU A 150 20.13 -10.01 -22.11
C LEU A 150 19.49 -10.60 -20.85
N VAL A 151 19.61 -11.90 -20.59
CA VAL A 151 18.99 -12.54 -19.40
C VAL A 151 19.16 -11.77 -18.07
N PRO A 152 20.36 -11.27 -17.67
CA PRO A 152 20.49 -10.49 -16.44
C PRO A 152 19.85 -9.09 -16.52
N ILE A 153 19.77 -8.51 -17.72
CA ILE A 153 19.12 -7.21 -17.99
C ILE A 153 17.58 -7.38 -17.94
N ASP A 154 17.06 -8.42 -18.57
CA ASP A 154 15.64 -8.73 -18.62
C ASP A 154 15.09 -9.12 -17.24
N ARG A 155 15.85 -9.89 -16.46
CA ARG A 155 15.55 -10.15 -15.03
C ARG A 155 15.46 -8.86 -14.21
N ARG A 156 16.33 -7.87 -14.49
CA ARG A 156 16.33 -6.56 -13.81
C ARG A 156 15.14 -5.70 -14.24
N ILE A 157 14.80 -5.70 -15.52
CA ILE A 157 13.60 -5.03 -16.07
C ILE A 157 12.32 -5.62 -15.48
N ALA A 158 12.21 -6.96 -15.43
CA ALA A 158 11.09 -7.65 -14.80
C ALA A 158 11.00 -7.34 -13.28
N GLY A 159 12.14 -7.26 -12.59
CA GLY A 159 12.19 -6.83 -11.19
C GLY A 159 11.65 -5.41 -10.96
N PHE A 160 12.03 -4.44 -11.81
CA PHE A 160 11.48 -3.08 -11.72
C PHE A 160 10.00 -3.01 -12.13
N ALA A 161 9.56 -3.78 -13.14
CA ALA A 161 8.16 -3.87 -13.51
C ALA A 161 7.30 -4.45 -12.38
N GLY A 162 7.75 -5.53 -11.73
CA GLY A 162 7.11 -6.08 -10.53
C GLY A 162 7.08 -5.09 -9.36
N GLY A 163 8.15 -4.30 -9.19
CA GLY A 163 8.18 -3.19 -8.24
C GLY A 163 7.12 -2.12 -8.55
N VAL A 164 6.97 -1.69 -9.81
CA VAL A 164 5.90 -0.77 -10.21
C VAL A 164 4.51 -1.37 -9.95
N VAL A 165 4.28 -2.66 -10.24
CA VAL A 165 3.00 -3.35 -9.92
C VAL A 165 2.71 -3.36 -8.42
N GLN A 166 3.71 -3.58 -7.57
CA GLN A 166 3.55 -3.49 -6.11
C GLN A 166 3.14 -2.07 -5.67
N GLU A 167 3.74 -1.03 -6.24
CA GLU A 167 3.33 0.36 -5.97
C GLU A 167 1.92 0.68 -6.53
N VAL A 168 1.49 0.08 -7.64
CA VAL A 168 0.10 0.20 -8.13
C VAL A 168 -0.89 -0.36 -7.11
N HIS A 169 -0.64 -1.54 -6.54
CA HIS A 169 -1.54 -2.12 -5.54
C HIS A 169 -1.60 -1.31 -4.23
N LYS A 170 -0.51 -0.64 -3.83
CA LYS A 170 -0.54 0.34 -2.72
C LYS A 170 -1.38 1.58 -3.09
N ALA A 171 -1.29 2.05 -4.34
CA ALA A 171 -2.09 3.18 -4.83
C ALA A 171 -3.59 2.85 -4.82
N GLU A 172 -3.96 1.64 -5.24
CA GLU A 172 -5.33 1.11 -5.16
C GLU A 172 -5.84 1.04 -3.72
N GLN A 173 -5.02 0.54 -2.77
CA GLN A 173 -5.37 0.48 -1.34
C GLN A 173 -5.55 1.86 -0.71
N LEU A 174 -4.78 2.86 -1.13
CA LEU A 174 -4.92 4.25 -0.70
C LEU A 174 -5.97 5.04 -1.49
N GLY A 175 -6.58 4.48 -2.54
CA GLY A 175 -7.56 5.16 -3.37
C GLY A 175 -6.99 6.31 -4.22
N VAL A 176 -5.70 6.27 -4.56
CA VAL A 176 -5.00 7.31 -5.33
C VAL A 176 -4.58 6.80 -6.72
N ARG A 177 -4.53 7.71 -7.70
CA ARG A 177 -4.15 7.38 -9.07
C ARG A 177 -2.72 6.84 -9.20
N SER A 178 -2.51 5.80 -10.00
CA SER A 178 -1.17 5.21 -10.25
C SER A 178 -0.50 5.69 -11.55
N ASP A 179 -1.10 6.61 -12.31
CA ASP A 179 -0.56 7.09 -13.59
C ASP A 179 0.91 7.56 -13.49
N PRO A 180 1.78 7.24 -14.48
CA PRO A 180 1.50 6.52 -15.72
C PRO A 180 1.78 5.00 -15.65
N ALA A 181 1.69 4.37 -14.47
CA ALA A 181 2.16 2.99 -14.22
C ALA A 181 1.65 1.93 -15.22
N ALA A 182 0.35 1.89 -15.51
CA ALA A 182 -0.23 0.93 -16.44
C ALA A 182 0.43 0.96 -17.84
N GLY A 183 0.82 2.16 -18.30
CA GLY A 183 1.49 2.34 -19.59
C GLY A 183 2.94 1.84 -19.61
N ILE A 184 3.68 1.92 -18.49
CA ILE A 184 5.05 1.39 -18.43
C ILE A 184 5.07 -0.12 -18.18
N ILE A 185 4.12 -0.67 -17.43
CA ILE A 185 3.92 -2.11 -17.25
C ILE A 185 3.68 -2.77 -18.62
N SER A 186 2.71 -2.26 -19.40
CA SER A 186 2.43 -2.77 -20.75
C SER A 186 3.64 -2.68 -21.70
N ARG A 187 4.52 -1.66 -21.56
CA ARG A 187 5.80 -1.60 -22.29
C ARG A 187 6.77 -2.70 -21.87
N ALA A 188 6.83 -3.04 -20.58
CA ALA A 188 7.68 -4.12 -20.06
C ALA A 188 7.19 -5.51 -20.50
N ASP A 189 5.87 -5.75 -20.46
CA ASP A 189 5.26 -6.99 -20.97
C ASP A 189 5.57 -7.16 -22.46
N THR A 190 5.32 -6.12 -23.25
CA THR A 190 5.62 -6.11 -24.70
C THR A 190 7.11 -6.33 -24.97
N TYR A 191 7.99 -5.72 -24.18
CA TYR A 191 9.45 -5.87 -24.31
C TYR A 191 9.91 -7.33 -24.17
N SER A 192 9.30 -8.11 -23.27
CA SER A 192 9.64 -9.53 -23.07
C SER A 192 9.44 -10.39 -24.33
N GLN A 193 8.55 -9.97 -25.23
CA GLN A 193 8.20 -10.69 -26.46
C GLN A 193 9.04 -10.24 -27.68
N LEU A 194 9.98 -9.32 -27.51
CA LEU A 194 10.77 -8.78 -28.62
C LEU A 194 11.99 -9.67 -28.98
N PRO A 195 12.38 -9.75 -30.26
CA PRO A 195 13.65 -10.35 -30.67
C PRO A 195 14.83 -9.74 -29.92
N ALA A 196 15.87 -10.54 -29.63
CA ALA A 196 17.00 -10.16 -28.79
C ALA A 196 17.66 -8.81 -29.19
N GLN A 197 17.84 -8.55 -30.49
CA GLN A 197 18.39 -7.27 -30.98
C GLN A 197 17.48 -6.05 -30.67
N GLN A 198 16.16 -6.25 -30.65
CA GLN A 198 15.19 -5.22 -30.26
C GLN A 198 15.08 -5.05 -28.74
N ARG A 199 15.28 -6.11 -27.95
CA ARG A 199 15.47 -6.00 -26.49
C ARG A 199 16.72 -5.19 -26.19
N MET A 200 17.87 -5.56 -26.76
CA MET A 200 19.15 -4.88 -26.56
C MET A 200 19.09 -3.36 -26.83
N SER A 201 18.42 -2.95 -27.91
CA SER A 201 18.29 -1.53 -28.28
C SER A 201 17.26 -0.73 -27.46
N ARG A 202 16.42 -1.38 -26.64
CA ARG A 202 15.38 -0.73 -25.84
C ARG A 202 15.59 -0.84 -24.32
N ALA A 203 16.45 -1.75 -23.88
CA ALA A 203 16.62 -2.12 -22.49
C ALA A 203 16.96 -0.93 -21.56
N GLU A 204 17.89 -0.07 -21.95
CA GLU A 204 18.34 1.06 -21.14
C GLU A 204 17.21 2.08 -20.91
N PHE A 205 16.52 2.48 -21.99
CA PHE A 205 15.39 3.40 -21.92
C PHE A 205 14.25 2.84 -21.06
N LEU A 206 13.87 1.58 -21.28
CA LEU A 206 12.83 0.93 -20.47
C LEU A 206 13.23 0.83 -18.98
N THR A 207 14.48 0.46 -18.69
CA THR A 207 15.01 0.40 -17.31
C THR A 207 14.93 1.77 -16.62
N ARG A 208 15.33 2.84 -17.32
CA ARG A 208 15.30 4.20 -16.79
C ARG A 208 13.88 4.71 -16.58
N ASP A 209 12.98 4.45 -17.52
CA ASP A 209 11.57 4.84 -17.44
C ASP A 209 10.85 4.11 -16.28
N LEU A 210 11.08 2.80 -16.12
CA LEU A 210 10.57 2.01 -14.98
C LEU A 210 11.06 2.57 -13.63
N LEU A 211 12.36 2.83 -13.49
CA LEU A 211 12.94 3.44 -12.30
C LEU A 211 12.36 4.83 -11.99
N ALA A 212 12.13 5.65 -13.02
CA ALA A 212 11.53 6.98 -12.87
C ALA A 212 10.08 6.90 -12.39
N VAL A 213 9.27 6.00 -12.96
CA VAL A 213 7.87 5.79 -12.55
C VAL A 213 7.80 5.19 -11.14
N GLN A 214 8.62 4.17 -10.82
CA GLN A 214 8.66 3.56 -9.49
C GLN A 214 9.01 4.60 -8.41
N LYS A 215 10.05 5.42 -8.64
CA LYS A 215 10.46 6.47 -7.69
C LYS A 215 9.40 7.58 -7.56
N ASN A 216 8.75 7.98 -8.65
CA ASN A 216 7.66 8.96 -8.62
C ASN A 216 6.46 8.44 -7.81
N LEU A 217 6.04 7.20 -8.07
CA LEU A 217 4.88 6.61 -7.41
C LEU A 217 5.14 6.35 -5.92
N GLN A 218 6.30 5.79 -5.54
CA GLN A 218 6.69 5.64 -4.13
C GLN A 218 6.60 6.97 -3.37
N GLY A 219 7.24 8.04 -3.87
CA GLY A 219 7.20 9.35 -3.19
C GLY A 219 5.79 9.97 -3.12
N ARG A 220 4.90 9.65 -4.07
CA ARG A 220 3.48 10.04 -4.01
C ARG A 220 2.71 9.22 -2.98
N LEU A 221 2.99 7.93 -2.82
CA LEU A 221 2.38 7.06 -1.81
C LEU A 221 2.81 7.47 -0.40
N ASP A 222 4.09 7.81 -0.21
CA ASP A 222 4.61 8.36 1.06
C ASP A 222 3.85 9.64 1.46
N ALA A 223 3.68 10.57 0.51
CA ALA A 223 2.92 11.80 0.73
C ALA A 223 1.42 11.56 0.92
N ALA A 224 0.83 10.58 0.21
CA ALA A 224 -0.56 10.20 0.34
C ALA A 224 -0.88 9.58 1.71
N ALA A 225 0.03 8.80 2.29
CA ALA A 225 -0.12 8.28 3.65
C ALA A 225 -0.11 9.41 4.70
N VAL A 226 0.81 10.37 4.57
CA VAL A 226 0.84 11.57 5.44
C VAL A 226 -0.43 12.40 5.29
N THR A 227 -0.92 12.59 4.06
CA THR A 227 -2.17 13.33 3.81
C THR A 227 -3.37 12.62 4.45
N GLN A 228 -3.44 11.29 4.39
CA GLN A 228 -4.50 10.50 5.02
C GLN A 228 -4.50 10.63 6.55
N GLN A 229 -3.32 10.63 7.18
CA GLN A 229 -3.18 10.86 8.62
C GLN A 229 -3.66 12.26 9.04
N ASN A 230 -3.27 13.30 8.29
CA ASN A 230 -3.72 14.67 8.55
C ASN A 230 -5.22 14.84 8.29
N MET A 231 -5.80 14.06 7.37
CA MET A 231 -7.24 14.05 7.11
C MET A 231 -8.03 13.42 8.25
N GLN A 232 -7.52 12.35 8.87
CA GLN A 232 -8.12 11.78 10.07
C GLN A 232 -8.07 12.78 11.23
N HIS A 233 -6.88 13.33 11.54
CA HIS A 233 -6.71 14.33 12.59
C HIS A 233 -7.65 15.55 12.41
N ALA A 234 -7.78 16.09 11.19
CA ALA A 234 -8.70 17.19 10.93
C ALA A 234 -10.19 16.82 11.10
N LEU A 235 -10.56 15.54 10.93
CA LEU A 235 -11.91 15.04 11.25
C LEU A 235 -12.11 14.84 12.75
N ASP A 236 -11.07 14.43 13.47
CA ASP A 236 -11.08 14.28 14.92
C ASP A 236 -11.26 15.65 15.61
N GLU A 237 -10.48 16.66 15.21
CA GLU A 237 -10.62 18.04 15.73
C GLU A 237 -12.00 18.66 15.42
N ILE A 238 -12.53 18.44 14.22
CA ILE A 238 -13.92 18.84 13.88
C ILE A 238 -14.93 18.11 14.77
N SER A 239 -14.70 16.83 15.11
CA SER A 239 -15.59 16.06 15.97
C SER A 239 -15.55 16.53 17.42
N ILE A 240 -14.39 16.96 17.91
CA ILE A 240 -14.24 17.63 19.21
C ILE A 240 -14.96 18.99 19.19
N ALA A 241 -14.72 19.80 18.16
CA ALA A 241 -15.36 21.11 17.98
C ALA A 241 -16.90 21.03 17.93
N ALA A 242 -17.45 19.92 17.41
CA ALA A 242 -18.89 19.68 17.38
C ALA A 242 -19.52 19.51 18.78
N LEU A 243 -18.74 19.09 19.79
CA LEU A 243 -19.22 19.00 21.17
C LEU A 243 -19.51 20.38 21.78
N TYR A 244 -18.85 21.43 21.28
CA TYR A 244 -19.00 22.83 21.68
C TYR A 244 -20.07 23.60 20.88
N GLY A 245 -20.83 22.94 20.01
CA GLY A 245 -21.91 23.56 19.24
C GLY A 245 -21.45 24.52 18.12
N LEU A 246 -20.18 24.43 17.70
CA LEU A 246 -19.61 25.27 16.65
C LEU A 246 -20.19 24.94 15.25
N ASP A 247 -20.31 25.94 14.37
CA ASP A 247 -20.59 25.70 12.95
C ASP A 247 -19.33 25.19 12.24
N LEU A 248 -19.44 23.99 11.67
CA LEU A 248 -18.35 23.25 11.05
C LEU A 248 -18.58 23.03 9.55
N SER A 249 -19.67 23.55 9.00
CA SER A 249 -20.10 23.34 7.61
C SER A 249 -19.02 23.72 6.58
N GLY A 250 -18.32 24.84 6.82
CA GLY A 250 -17.18 25.28 6.01
C GLY A 250 -15.96 24.35 6.09
N TYR A 251 -15.64 23.83 7.28
CA TYR A 251 -14.52 22.90 7.47
C TYR A 251 -14.81 21.53 6.87
N GLN A 252 -16.02 20.99 7.09
CA GLN A 252 -16.50 19.75 6.47
C GLN A 252 -16.47 19.86 4.94
N SER A 253 -16.85 21.02 4.38
CA SER A 253 -16.78 21.29 2.94
C SER A 253 -15.34 21.34 2.41
N ARG A 254 -14.37 21.89 3.17
CA ARG A 254 -12.94 21.83 2.81
C ARG A 254 -12.44 20.38 2.76
N ILE A 255 -12.67 19.59 3.81
CA ILE A 255 -12.25 18.17 3.83
C ILE A 255 -12.93 17.36 2.72
N ALA A 256 -14.19 17.63 2.40
CA ALA A 256 -14.88 16.98 1.28
C ALA A 256 -14.23 17.29 -0.08
N ASN A 257 -13.86 18.55 -0.32
CA ASN A 257 -13.10 18.94 -1.52
C ASN A 257 -11.70 18.32 -1.53
N ASP A 258 -11.02 18.26 -0.39
CA ASP A 258 -9.70 17.66 -0.26
C ASP A 258 -9.68 16.15 -0.50
N ARG A 259 -10.74 15.42 -0.13
CA ARG A 259 -10.93 14.01 -0.54
C ARG A 259 -10.98 13.85 -2.05
N ILE A 260 -11.63 14.76 -2.77
CA ILE A 260 -11.69 14.76 -4.24
C ILE A 260 -10.32 15.09 -4.84
N ARG A 261 -9.60 16.09 -4.27
CA ARG A 261 -8.22 16.44 -4.68
C ARG A 261 -7.26 15.27 -4.46
N TYR A 262 -7.34 14.61 -3.30
CA TYR A 262 -6.50 13.49 -2.89
C TYR A 262 -6.58 12.31 -3.86
N ALA A 263 -7.79 11.85 -4.18
CA ALA A 263 -8.00 10.75 -5.12
C ALA A 263 -7.45 11.05 -6.54
N ASN A 264 -7.39 12.33 -6.93
CA ASN A 264 -6.96 12.76 -8.26
C ASN A 264 -5.47 13.20 -8.36
N ALA A 265 -4.74 13.29 -7.24
CA ALA A 265 -3.41 13.89 -7.21
C ALA A 265 -2.34 13.08 -7.98
N LEU A 266 -1.58 13.78 -8.84
CA LEU A 266 -0.55 13.19 -9.71
C LEU A 266 0.88 13.54 -9.28
N THR A 267 1.05 14.36 -8.25
CA THR A 267 2.33 14.86 -7.76
C THR A 267 2.40 14.93 -6.23
N VAL A 268 3.61 14.87 -5.69
CA VAL A 268 3.89 15.10 -4.25
C VAL A 268 3.47 16.52 -3.82
N ALA A 269 3.57 17.50 -4.72
CA ALA A 269 3.20 18.89 -4.42
C ALA A 269 1.69 19.06 -4.17
N GLU A 270 0.84 18.30 -4.87
CA GLU A 270 -0.61 18.30 -4.64
C GLU A 270 -0.96 17.67 -3.28
N PHE A 271 -0.38 16.50 -2.94
CA PHE A 271 -0.54 15.90 -1.61
C PHE A 271 -0.07 16.82 -0.48
N ASN A 272 1.07 17.49 -0.65
CA ASN A 272 1.56 18.47 0.33
C ASN A 272 0.62 19.69 0.46
N SER A 273 0.02 20.15 -0.64
CA SER A 273 -0.96 21.24 -0.62
C SER A 273 -2.28 20.83 0.06
N ILE A 274 -2.71 19.58 -0.08
CA ILE A 274 -3.88 19.03 0.62
C ILE A 274 -3.56 18.88 2.12
N THR A 275 -2.40 18.32 2.46
CA THR A 275 -1.92 18.21 3.85
C THR A 275 -1.89 19.57 4.55
N ALA A 276 -1.43 20.62 3.86
CA ALA A 276 -1.41 21.98 4.41
C ALA A 276 -2.81 22.60 4.62
N ASP A 277 -3.80 22.26 3.78
CA ASP A 277 -5.18 22.74 3.98
C ASP A 277 -5.84 22.02 5.17
N LEU A 278 -5.66 20.70 5.27
CA LEU A 278 -6.11 19.88 6.40
C LEU A 278 -5.51 20.35 7.74
N GLN A 279 -4.22 20.72 7.76
CA GLN A 279 -3.56 21.31 8.93
C GLN A 279 -4.14 22.68 9.31
N GLN A 280 -4.50 23.51 8.34
CA GLN A 280 -5.22 24.77 8.61
C GLN A 280 -6.63 24.53 9.13
N VAL A 281 -7.33 23.49 8.65
CA VAL A 281 -8.65 23.11 9.15
C VAL A 281 -8.58 22.64 10.60
N ALA A 282 -7.66 21.73 10.93
CA ALA A 282 -7.43 21.26 12.29
C ALA A 282 -7.07 22.43 13.24
N GLY A 283 -6.07 23.24 12.89
CA GLY A 283 -5.65 24.39 13.70
C GLY A 283 -6.72 25.48 13.84
N ALA A 284 -7.62 25.63 12.85
CA ALA A 284 -8.75 26.55 12.95
C ALA A 284 -9.88 26.02 13.86
N ALA A 285 -10.12 24.70 13.87
CA ALA A 285 -11.05 24.06 14.80
C ALA A 285 -10.57 24.17 16.25
N ASP A 286 -9.30 23.83 16.53
CA ASP A 286 -8.66 24.05 17.84
C ASP A 286 -8.70 25.53 18.25
N SER A 287 -8.36 26.45 17.35
CA SER A 287 -8.45 27.90 17.63
C SER A 287 -9.86 28.33 18.01
N ALA A 288 -10.89 27.78 17.35
CA ALA A 288 -12.29 28.06 17.67
C ALA A 288 -12.72 27.50 19.04
N ILE A 289 -12.28 26.27 19.38
CA ILE A 289 -12.48 25.66 20.70
C ILE A 289 -11.83 26.53 21.79
N ASN A 290 -10.57 26.94 21.62
CA ASN A 290 -9.87 27.81 22.56
C ASN A 290 -10.55 29.17 22.73
N VAL A 291 -11.10 29.75 21.65
CA VAL A 291 -11.88 30.99 21.72
C VAL A 291 -13.14 30.81 22.56
N VAL A 292 -13.95 29.76 22.37
CA VAL A 292 -15.16 29.56 23.19
C VAL A 292 -14.83 29.17 24.63
N LEU A 293 -13.79 28.36 24.88
CA LEU A 293 -13.31 28.04 26.23
C LEU A 293 -12.83 29.27 27.03
N SER A 294 -12.36 30.32 26.34
CA SER A 294 -11.93 31.57 26.98
C SER A 294 -13.09 32.47 27.46
N GLN A 295 -14.31 32.22 27.00
CA GLN A 295 -15.49 33.04 27.25
C GLN A 295 -16.33 32.49 28.42
N THR A 296 -17.23 33.33 28.94
CA THR A 296 -18.25 32.93 29.92
C THR A 296 -19.58 32.67 29.21
N HIS A 297 -20.03 31.43 29.26
CA HIS A 297 -21.31 30.97 28.71
C HIS A 297 -22.27 30.67 29.86
N VAL A 298 -23.52 31.09 29.72
CA VAL A 298 -24.61 30.81 30.67
C VAL A 298 -25.87 30.49 29.86
N ILE A 299 -26.47 29.35 30.16
CA ILE A 299 -27.65 28.82 29.49
C ILE A 299 -28.89 29.54 30.01
N SER A 300 -29.71 30.07 29.10
CA SER A 300 -31.00 30.66 29.42
C SER A 300 -32.11 29.60 29.46
N GLY A 301 -33.24 29.91 30.11
CA GLY A 301 -34.39 29.01 30.18
C GLY A 301 -34.31 27.89 31.23
N VAL A 302 -33.16 27.69 31.89
CA VAL A 302 -33.07 26.78 33.04
C VAL A 302 -33.57 27.47 34.31
N ALA A 303 -34.71 27.03 34.84
CA ALA A 303 -35.24 27.52 36.10
C ALA A 303 -34.39 27.05 37.30
N MET A 304 -34.34 27.87 38.36
CA MET A 304 -33.83 27.44 39.67
C MET A 304 -35.00 26.85 40.48
N ILE A 305 -34.90 25.57 40.83
CA ILE A 305 -35.89 24.84 41.63
C ILE A 305 -35.17 24.30 42.86
N TYR A 306 -35.72 24.57 44.05
CA TYR A 306 -35.21 24.01 45.31
C TYR A 306 -35.85 22.63 45.56
N GLN A 307 -35.14 21.74 46.22
CA GLN A 307 -35.67 20.39 46.48
C GLN A 307 -36.81 20.40 47.50
N ASP A 308 -37.90 19.68 47.20
CA ASP A 308 -39.11 19.63 48.03
C ASP A 308 -38.97 18.66 49.21
N HIS A 309 -38.08 17.65 49.08
CA HIS A 309 -37.76 16.67 50.12
C HIS A 309 -36.27 16.63 50.48
N PRO A 310 -35.90 16.17 51.70
CA PRO A 310 -34.51 16.03 52.15
C PRO A 310 -33.54 15.30 51.20
N LEU A 311 -34.02 14.31 50.44
CA LEU A 311 -33.22 13.51 49.50
C LEU A 311 -33.90 13.50 48.11
N SER A 312 -34.09 14.67 47.50
CA SER A 312 -34.67 14.79 46.15
C SER A 312 -33.85 15.72 45.24
N CYS A 313 -32.52 15.70 45.40
CA CYS A 313 -31.64 16.59 44.64
C CYS A 313 -31.59 16.20 43.16
N GLU A 314 -31.78 14.91 42.87
CA GLU A 314 -31.74 14.32 41.54
C GLU A 314 -32.99 14.67 40.73
N GLU A 315 -34.16 14.60 41.35
CA GLU A 315 -35.43 14.97 40.76
C GLU A 315 -35.54 16.50 40.64
N ALA A 316 -35.04 17.27 41.61
CA ALA A 316 -34.93 18.72 41.49
C ALA A 316 -34.02 19.13 40.32
N ALA A 317 -32.81 18.57 40.22
CA ALA A 317 -31.87 18.87 39.14
C ALA A 317 -32.39 18.43 37.76
N THR A 318 -33.08 17.28 37.69
CA THR A 318 -33.77 16.80 36.48
C THR A 318 -34.91 17.75 36.10
N SER A 319 -35.73 18.18 37.05
CA SER A 319 -36.81 19.16 36.84
C SER A 319 -36.27 20.49 36.33
N MET A 320 -35.15 20.98 36.88
CA MET A 320 -34.48 22.20 36.41
C MET A 320 -34.04 22.06 34.96
N ALA A 321 -33.33 20.98 34.59
CA ALA A 321 -32.85 20.78 33.23
C ALA A 321 -33.98 20.65 32.20
N LEU A 322 -35.09 19.98 32.57
CA LEU A 322 -36.28 19.85 31.73
C LEU A 322 -36.91 21.21 31.34
N THR A 323 -36.83 22.22 32.21
CA THR A 323 -37.40 23.56 31.90
C THR A 323 -36.76 24.24 30.69
N HIS A 324 -35.51 23.91 30.34
CA HIS A 324 -34.84 24.42 29.13
C HIS A 324 -35.58 24.02 27.84
N GLN A 325 -36.16 22.82 27.82
CA GLN A 325 -36.98 22.31 26.71
C GLN A 325 -38.46 22.72 26.82
N GLY A 326 -38.80 23.60 27.78
CA GLY A 326 -40.18 23.99 28.10
C GLY A 326 -40.99 22.89 28.79
N ILE A 327 -40.36 21.79 29.21
CA ILE A 327 -41.02 20.69 29.92
C ILE A 327 -41.09 21.05 31.41
N SER A 328 -42.30 21.03 31.97
CA SER A 328 -42.55 21.22 33.39
C SER A 328 -43.01 19.90 34.00
N LEU A 329 -42.18 19.35 34.89
CA LEU A 329 -42.41 18.10 35.60
C LEU A 329 -41.99 18.34 37.07
N SER A 330 -42.82 17.97 38.03
CA SER A 330 -42.49 18.17 39.45
C SER A 330 -41.67 17.03 40.04
N GLN A 331 -41.02 17.30 41.18
CA GLN A 331 -40.28 16.31 41.96
C GLN A 331 -41.19 15.15 42.37
N ASP A 332 -42.38 15.45 42.89
CA ASP A 332 -43.43 14.47 43.17
C ASP A 332 -43.75 13.58 41.94
N GLN A 333 -43.88 14.15 40.74
CA GLN A 333 -44.19 13.36 39.55
C GLN A 333 -43.05 12.39 39.22
N ILE A 334 -41.80 12.85 39.27
CA ILE A 334 -40.62 11.99 39.03
C ILE A 334 -40.56 10.90 40.12
N LEU A 335 -40.66 11.24 41.40
CA LEU A 335 -40.63 10.27 42.51
C LEU A 335 -41.74 9.21 42.42
N ASN A 336 -42.95 9.59 42.01
CA ASN A 336 -44.06 8.64 41.81
C ASN A 336 -43.83 7.70 40.60
N GLU A 337 -43.13 8.16 39.55
CA GLU A 337 -42.78 7.35 38.37
C GLU A 337 -41.49 6.53 38.53
N LEU A 338 -40.57 6.96 39.42
CA LEU A 338 -39.40 6.18 39.85
C LEU A 338 -39.82 4.97 40.69
N GLY A 339 -40.82 5.15 41.56
CA GLY A 339 -41.06 4.27 42.70
C GLY A 339 -39.90 4.33 43.71
N ALA A 340 -40.00 3.54 44.79
CA ALA A 340 -38.93 3.43 45.79
C ALA A 340 -38.76 2.01 46.32
N ASP A 341 -37.51 1.55 46.41
CA ASP A 341 -37.13 0.36 47.16
C ASP A 341 -37.00 0.68 48.65
N LEU A 342 -38.11 0.48 49.38
CA LEU A 342 -38.21 0.73 50.81
C LEU A 342 -37.60 -0.39 51.69
N ARG A 343 -36.89 -1.37 51.11
CA ARG A 343 -36.20 -2.40 51.89
C ARG A 343 -35.03 -1.79 52.68
N PRO A 344 -34.92 -2.05 54.00
CA PRO A 344 -33.87 -1.45 54.82
C PRO A 344 -32.49 -2.01 54.46
N MET A 345 -31.47 -1.16 54.58
CA MET A 345 -30.06 -1.56 54.48
C MET A 345 -29.71 -2.60 55.55
N TYR A 346 -28.92 -3.61 55.19
CA TYR A 346 -28.27 -4.50 56.16
C TYR A 346 -26.82 -4.80 55.78
N VAL A 347 -26.00 -5.20 56.76
CA VAL A 347 -24.64 -5.70 56.51
C VAL A 347 -24.65 -7.23 56.45
N ASP A 348 -24.11 -7.81 55.38
CA ASP A 348 -24.10 -9.27 55.20
C ASP A 348 -22.97 -9.98 55.97
N GLY A 349 -23.01 -11.31 55.98
CA GLY A 349 -22.01 -12.15 56.68
C GLY A 349 -20.58 -12.07 56.14
N GLN A 350 -20.33 -11.29 55.07
CA GLN A 350 -19.00 -10.96 54.56
C GLN A 350 -18.59 -9.51 54.88
N GLY A 351 -19.39 -8.78 55.66
CA GLY A 351 -19.14 -7.39 56.05
C GLY A 351 -19.55 -6.34 55.01
N ARG A 352 -20.26 -6.72 53.94
CA ARG A 352 -20.70 -5.78 52.90
C ARG A 352 -22.04 -5.14 53.25
N VAL A 353 -22.17 -3.85 53.00
CA VAL A 353 -23.47 -3.17 52.95
C VAL A 353 -24.31 -3.74 51.80
N ARG A 354 -25.59 -4.01 52.06
CA ARG A 354 -26.61 -4.46 51.10
C ARG A 354 -27.81 -3.52 51.14
N TRP A 355 -28.19 -2.97 49.99
CA TRP A 355 -29.32 -2.03 49.87
C TRP A 355 -29.99 -2.11 48.49
N GLY A 356 -30.88 -1.17 48.16
CA GLY A 356 -31.58 -1.11 46.86
C GLY A 356 -30.64 -0.81 45.68
N ASN A 357 -31.17 -0.76 44.46
CA ASN A 357 -30.39 -0.40 43.27
C ASN A 357 -30.83 0.98 42.72
N PRO A 358 -30.01 2.04 42.84
CA PRO A 358 -30.35 3.39 42.37
C PRO A 358 -30.42 3.48 40.84
N TYR A 359 -29.84 2.52 40.10
CA TYR A 359 -29.93 2.46 38.65
C TYR A 359 -31.30 1.96 38.14
N GLU A 360 -32.20 1.54 39.02
CA GLU A 360 -33.54 1.03 38.67
C GLU A 360 -34.68 1.92 39.20
N THR A 361 -34.56 2.41 40.44
CA THR A 361 -35.61 3.07 41.23
C THR A 361 -34.99 3.97 42.31
N PHE A 362 -35.78 4.70 43.10
CA PHE A 362 -35.28 5.44 44.26
C PHE A 362 -34.94 4.48 45.42
N VAL A 363 -33.87 4.72 46.17
CA VAL A 363 -33.44 3.83 47.27
C VAL A 363 -33.82 4.39 48.64
N GLY A 364 -34.70 3.71 49.35
CA GLY A 364 -35.21 4.09 50.66
C GLY A 364 -36.24 5.24 50.62
N ASN A 365 -36.34 6.01 51.70
CA ASN A 365 -37.33 7.08 51.85
C ASN A 365 -36.74 8.45 51.46
N VAL A 366 -37.38 9.16 50.52
CA VAL A 366 -37.02 10.53 50.09
C VAL A 366 -37.07 11.57 51.23
N ASN A 367 -37.87 11.31 52.28
CA ASN A 367 -37.92 12.09 53.52
C ASN A 367 -37.04 11.50 54.64
N GLY A 368 -36.07 10.65 54.28
CA GLY A 368 -35.11 10.01 55.17
C GLY A 368 -33.80 10.78 55.30
N SER A 369 -32.70 10.05 55.49
CA SER A 369 -31.35 10.59 55.66
C SER A 369 -30.31 9.53 55.29
N GLU A 370 -29.38 9.88 54.40
CA GLU A 370 -28.27 9.00 53.97
C GLU A 370 -27.38 8.61 55.15
N SER A 371 -26.98 9.58 55.99
CA SER A 371 -26.14 9.33 57.16
C SER A 371 -26.77 8.38 58.19
N ASN A 372 -28.10 8.21 58.17
CA ASN A 372 -28.85 7.29 59.01
C ASN A 372 -29.34 6.03 58.26
N TYR A 373 -28.95 5.83 57.00
CA TYR A 373 -29.33 4.70 56.14
C TYR A 373 -30.86 4.53 55.95
N THR A 374 -31.64 5.61 56.03
CA THR A 374 -33.11 5.56 55.86
C THR A 374 -33.59 5.99 54.47
N GLY A 375 -32.73 6.61 53.68
CA GLY A 375 -32.90 6.93 52.27
C GLY A 375 -31.54 7.28 51.66
N PHE A 376 -31.39 7.12 50.35
CA PHE A 376 -30.17 7.43 49.62
C PHE A 376 -30.46 8.37 48.45
N GLY A 377 -31.09 7.86 47.40
CA GLY A 377 -31.24 8.59 46.14
C GLY A 377 -31.55 7.67 44.95
N THR A 378 -31.37 8.18 43.74
CA THR A 378 -31.47 7.45 42.46
C THR A 378 -30.37 7.91 41.48
N TYR A 379 -30.06 7.12 40.46
CA TYR A 379 -29.03 7.44 39.46
C TYR A 379 -29.62 7.73 38.07
N TYR A 380 -28.76 7.98 37.07
CA TYR A 380 -29.20 8.51 35.78
C TYR A 380 -30.20 7.65 34.97
N PRO A 381 -30.17 6.30 34.94
CA PRO A 381 -31.02 5.54 34.02
C PRO A 381 -32.54 5.73 34.21
N PRO A 382 -33.11 5.67 35.43
CA PRO A 382 -34.54 5.83 35.63
C PRO A 382 -34.99 7.30 35.46
N LEU A 383 -34.13 8.28 35.78
CA LEU A 383 -34.36 9.70 35.47
C LEU A 383 -34.43 9.94 33.95
N VAL A 384 -33.48 9.39 33.18
CA VAL A 384 -33.47 9.45 31.70
C VAL A 384 -34.69 8.75 31.09
N ARG A 385 -35.14 7.64 31.69
CA ARG A 385 -36.35 6.91 31.30
C ARG A 385 -37.60 7.78 31.45
N ILE A 386 -37.75 8.46 32.60
CA ILE A 386 -38.88 9.36 32.88
C ILE A 386 -38.83 10.60 32.00
N ALA A 387 -37.68 11.28 31.93
CA ALA A 387 -37.50 12.47 31.09
C ALA A 387 -37.91 12.20 29.63
N LYS A 388 -37.48 11.07 29.05
CA LYS A 388 -37.88 10.65 27.69
C LYS A 388 -39.37 10.30 27.57
N ALA A 389 -39.98 9.72 28.61
CA ALA A 389 -41.42 9.44 28.62
C ALA A 389 -42.27 10.73 28.59
N HIS A 390 -41.78 11.80 29.23
CA HIS A 390 -42.35 13.16 29.15
C HIS A 390 -41.88 13.97 27.93
N GLY A 391 -41.25 13.32 26.96
CA GLY A 391 -40.91 13.91 25.66
C GLY A 391 -39.55 14.61 25.58
N ALA A 392 -38.71 14.54 26.61
CA ALA A 392 -37.41 15.20 26.63
C ALA A 392 -36.41 14.57 25.66
N SER A 393 -35.67 15.43 24.95
CA SER A 393 -34.54 15.03 24.12
C SER A 393 -33.27 14.99 24.97
N ILE A 394 -32.67 13.80 25.11
CA ILE A 394 -31.44 13.57 25.88
C ILE A 394 -30.32 13.21 24.91
N LEU A 395 -29.27 14.04 24.88
CA LEU A 395 -28.16 13.92 23.92
C LEU A 395 -27.10 12.89 24.33
N ALA A 396 -26.83 12.79 25.62
CA ALA A 396 -25.89 11.85 26.22
C ALA A 396 -26.25 11.60 27.69
N TYR A 397 -25.85 10.46 28.25
CA TYR A 397 -26.03 10.15 29.67
C TYR A 397 -25.10 9.01 30.10
N GLY A 398 -24.86 8.90 31.40
CA GLY A 398 -23.92 7.94 32.00
C GLY A 398 -22.53 8.55 32.18
N SER A 399 -21.49 7.70 32.10
CA SER A 399 -20.10 8.10 32.33
C SER A 399 -19.60 9.07 31.25
N MET A 400 -19.08 10.23 31.66
CA MET A 400 -18.41 11.21 30.78
C MET A 400 -17.46 12.12 31.56
N SER A 401 -16.48 12.73 30.89
CA SER A 401 -15.50 13.61 31.55
C SER A 401 -16.04 15.01 31.85
N ALA A 402 -15.41 15.74 32.78
CA ALA A 402 -15.78 17.11 33.09
C ALA A 402 -15.66 18.07 31.88
N GLU A 403 -14.68 17.85 30.99
CA GLU A 403 -14.53 18.61 29.75
C GLU A 403 -15.69 18.34 28.78
N THR A 404 -16.27 17.14 28.80
CA THR A 404 -17.47 16.81 28.02
C THR A 404 -18.67 17.60 28.54
N ILE A 405 -18.83 17.71 29.86
CA ILE A 405 -19.83 18.60 30.47
C ILE A 405 -19.59 20.05 30.06
N TYR A 406 -18.33 20.52 30.11
CA TYR A 406 -18.00 21.90 29.74
C TYR A 406 -18.35 22.20 28.28
N ALA A 407 -18.00 21.29 27.35
CA ALA A 407 -18.32 21.44 25.93
C ALA A 407 -19.84 21.52 25.69
N ARG A 408 -20.61 20.62 26.32
CA ARG A 408 -22.08 20.61 26.19
C ARG A 408 -22.74 21.87 26.75
N VAL A 409 -22.26 22.37 27.88
CA VAL A 409 -22.79 23.61 28.47
C VAL A 409 -22.45 24.84 27.62
N ILE A 410 -21.28 24.85 26.96
CA ILE A 410 -20.91 25.87 25.96
C ILE A 410 -21.79 25.77 24.70
N ALA A 411 -22.16 24.55 24.28
CA ALA A 411 -23.12 24.32 23.20
C ALA A 411 -24.58 24.70 23.55
N GLY A 412 -24.85 25.14 24.77
CA GLY A 412 -26.17 25.55 25.25
C GLY A 412 -26.97 24.47 25.98
N HIS A 413 -26.44 23.26 26.11
CA HIS A 413 -27.14 22.09 26.64
C HIS A 413 -26.93 21.94 28.17
N PRO A 414 -27.97 22.04 29.01
CA PRO A 414 -27.80 21.92 30.46
C PRO A 414 -27.54 20.46 30.87
N VAL A 415 -26.70 20.30 31.89
CA VAL A 415 -26.19 18.98 32.29
C VAL A 415 -26.50 18.72 33.76
N VAL A 416 -27.23 17.65 34.05
CA VAL A 416 -27.38 17.13 35.42
C VAL A 416 -26.15 16.29 35.74
N ALA A 417 -25.41 16.64 36.80
CA ALA A 417 -24.14 16.01 37.16
C ALA A 417 -24.14 15.50 38.60
N PHE A 418 -23.70 14.25 38.77
CA PHE A 418 -23.59 13.57 40.07
C PHE A 418 -22.21 13.89 40.69
N SER A 419 -22.20 14.39 41.92
CA SER A 419 -21.00 14.96 42.55
C SER A 419 -21.11 14.89 44.09
N THR A 420 -20.12 15.44 44.80
CA THR A 420 -20.12 15.51 46.27
C THR A 420 -20.71 16.82 46.78
N TRP A 421 -21.35 16.77 47.96
CA TRP A 421 -21.95 17.94 48.61
C TRP A 421 -20.91 19.03 48.93
N ASP A 422 -19.68 18.68 49.31
CA ASP A 422 -18.63 19.62 49.72
C ASP A 422 -17.58 19.93 48.63
N TRP A 423 -17.80 19.47 47.40
CA TRP A 423 -16.94 19.70 46.24
C TRP A 423 -15.49 19.22 46.42
N ARG A 424 -15.37 17.98 46.91
CA ARG A 424 -14.11 17.27 47.14
C ARG A 424 -14.23 15.81 46.72
N TRP A 425 -13.10 15.23 46.32
CA TRP A 425 -12.95 13.80 46.12
C TRP A 425 -12.98 13.06 47.47
N HIS A 426 -13.69 11.93 47.54
CA HIS A 426 -13.74 11.07 48.71
C HIS A 426 -13.52 9.59 48.37
N PRO A 427 -12.89 8.81 49.27
CA PRO A 427 -12.68 7.38 49.02
C PRO A 427 -14.02 6.63 49.01
N ARG A 428 -14.38 6.10 47.83
CA ARG A 428 -15.54 5.23 47.61
C ARG A 428 -15.60 4.03 48.55
N ARG A 429 -16.84 3.64 48.86
CA ARG A 429 -17.28 2.64 49.84
C ARG A 429 -18.38 1.76 49.25
N ASP A 430 -18.26 1.44 47.96
CA ASP A 430 -19.27 0.77 47.14
C ASP A 430 -19.97 -0.38 47.87
N TYR A 431 -21.30 -0.40 47.77
CA TYR A 431 -22.13 -1.45 48.35
C TYR A 431 -22.64 -2.41 47.28
N MET A 432 -23.09 -3.59 47.70
CA MET A 432 -23.64 -4.59 46.79
C MET A 432 -25.17 -4.55 46.88
N SER A 433 -25.87 -4.13 45.83
CA SER A 433 -27.34 -4.04 45.84
C SER A 433 -28.00 -5.42 45.98
N PHE A 434 -29.30 -5.47 46.29
CA PHE A 434 -30.02 -6.72 46.54
C PHE A 434 -30.08 -7.67 45.34
N ASP A 435 -30.04 -7.15 44.12
CA ASP A 435 -29.91 -7.89 42.85
C ASP A 435 -28.46 -8.35 42.53
N GLY A 436 -27.47 -7.76 43.21
CA GLY A 436 -26.06 -8.18 43.17
C GLY A 436 -25.12 -7.28 42.36
N GLN A 437 -25.58 -6.13 41.86
CA GLN A 437 -24.72 -5.12 41.27
C GLN A 437 -23.83 -4.45 42.34
N TRP A 438 -22.65 -3.95 41.94
CA TRP A 438 -21.86 -3.04 42.77
C TRP A 438 -22.25 -1.60 42.46
N ILE A 439 -22.60 -0.85 43.50
CA ILE A 439 -23.12 0.51 43.40
C ILE A 439 -22.05 1.49 43.88
N PRO A 440 -21.65 2.49 43.07
CA PRO A 440 -20.86 3.62 43.53
C PRO A 440 -21.43 4.22 44.81
N TRP A 441 -20.62 4.41 45.85
CA TRP A 441 -21.12 5.04 47.06
C TRP A 441 -20.02 5.70 47.88
N ILE A 442 -20.32 6.84 48.52
CA ILE A 442 -19.39 7.58 49.40
C ILE A 442 -19.93 7.74 50.84
N GLY A 443 -21.19 7.38 51.09
CA GLY A 443 -21.83 7.46 52.40
C GLY A 443 -21.31 6.44 53.42
N PRO A 444 -21.85 6.47 54.66
CA PRO A 444 -22.72 7.51 55.21
C PRO A 444 -21.94 8.78 55.65
N VAL A 445 -20.62 8.76 55.47
CA VAL A 445 -19.65 9.73 56.02
C VAL A 445 -19.59 11.01 55.20
N TYR A 446 -19.75 10.88 53.89
CA TYR A 446 -19.83 11.97 52.93
C TYR A 446 -21.21 11.89 52.26
N ALA A 447 -21.72 13.03 51.79
CA ALA A 447 -23.02 13.09 51.11
C ALA A 447 -22.82 13.24 49.60
N SER A 448 -23.49 12.37 48.83
CA SER A 448 -23.71 12.63 47.41
C SER A 448 -24.64 13.83 47.23
N HIS A 449 -24.47 14.58 46.14
CA HIS A 449 -25.40 15.63 45.74
C HIS A 449 -25.45 15.76 44.22
N VAL A 450 -26.56 16.26 43.69
CA VAL A 450 -26.77 16.39 42.24
C VAL A 450 -27.11 17.83 41.90
N TYR A 451 -26.49 18.31 40.82
CA TYR A 451 -26.50 19.70 40.40
C TYR A 451 -26.90 19.81 38.93
N THR A 452 -27.62 20.86 38.56
CA THR A 452 -27.74 21.23 37.13
C THR A 452 -26.64 22.23 36.80
N VAL A 453 -25.70 21.85 35.94
CA VAL A 453 -24.70 22.75 35.37
C VAL A 453 -25.37 23.59 34.29
N VAL A 454 -25.30 24.91 34.44
CA VAL A 454 -25.99 25.90 33.59
C VAL A 454 -25.06 26.97 33.03
N GLY A 455 -23.76 26.90 33.28
CA GLY A 455 -22.78 27.81 32.69
C GLY A 455 -21.33 27.40 32.96
N VAL A 456 -20.42 27.94 32.17
CA VAL A 456 -18.98 27.68 32.21
C VAL A 456 -18.23 28.97 31.87
N SER A 457 -17.12 29.23 32.54
CA SER A 457 -16.12 30.22 32.14
C SER A 457 -14.77 29.54 31.92
N ALA A 458 -13.74 30.32 31.60
CA ALA A 458 -12.37 29.81 31.50
C ALA A 458 -11.95 28.98 32.74
N THR A 459 -12.29 29.43 33.96
CA THR A 459 -11.81 28.86 35.23
C THR A 459 -12.91 28.35 36.17
N GLN A 460 -14.20 28.59 35.87
CA GLN A 460 -15.31 28.28 36.76
C GLN A 460 -16.49 27.59 36.05
N VAL A 461 -17.37 27.02 36.86
CA VAL A 461 -18.60 26.32 36.49
C VAL A 461 -19.76 26.97 37.26
N LEU A 462 -20.87 27.25 36.60
CA LEU A 462 -22.10 27.78 37.21
C LEU A 462 -23.07 26.63 37.41
N VAL A 463 -23.47 26.42 38.67
CA VAL A 463 -24.34 25.33 39.07
C VAL A 463 -25.61 25.88 39.71
N ASN A 464 -26.75 25.25 39.40
CA ASN A 464 -27.94 25.30 40.21
C ASN A 464 -27.86 24.16 41.23
N ASP A 465 -27.64 24.49 42.50
CA ASP A 465 -27.65 23.57 43.63
C ASP A 465 -29.05 23.58 44.27
N PRO A 466 -29.80 22.47 44.26
CA PRO A 466 -31.20 22.46 44.71
C PRO A 466 -31.38 22.69 46.22
N ILE A 467 -30.31 22.81 47.01
CA ILE A 467 -30.38 23.26 48.41
C ILE A 467 -29.87 24.70 48.56
N ARG A 468 -28.77 25.06 47.89
CA ARG A 468 -28.07 26.33 48.12
C ARG A 468 -28.39 27.46 47.12
N GLY A 469 -29.10 27.16 46.03
CA GLY A 469 -29.36 28.09 44.94
C GLY A 469 -28.23 28.12 43.89
N GLN A 470 -28.22 29.14 43.04
CA GLN A 470 -27.26 29.25 41.94
C GLN A 470 -25.94 29.91 42.38
N TYR A 471 -24.79 29.30 42.07
CA TYR A 471 -23.46 29.90 42.31
C TYR A 471 -22.36 29.40 41.36
N TRP A 472 -21.27 30.17 41.28
CA TRP A 472 -20.04 29.78 40.56
C TRP A 472 -19.07 29.04 41.48
N ILE A 473 -18.45 27.98 40.97
CA ILE A 473 -17.37 27.21 41.62
C ILE A 473 -16.17 27.07 40.67
N SER A 474 -14.95 26.91 41.18
CA SER A 474 -13.77 26.62 40.34
C SER A 474 -13.84 25.23 39.69
N LYS A 475 -13.39 25.13 38.44
CA LYS A 475 -13.31 23.87 37.68
C LYS A 475 -12.66 22.72 38.46
N GLY A 476 -11.49 22.95 39.05
CA GLY A 476 -10.79 21.95 39.88
C GLY A 476 -11.53 21.49 41.17
N ALA A 477 -12.56 22.20 41.63
CA ALA A 477 -13.41 21.74 42.74
C ALA A 477 -14.69 21.03 42.23
N PHE A 478 -15.21 21.45 41.08
CA PHE A 478 -16.21 20.67 40.33
C PHE A 478 -15.65 19.30 39.96
N GLU A 479 -14.48 19.25 39.31
CA GLU A 479 -13.75 18.03 38.94
C GLU A 479 -13.49 17.12 40.15
N ALA A 480 -13.03 17.68 41.28
CA ALA A 480 -12.79 16.91 42.49
C ALA A 480 -14.06 16.19 43.01
N GLY A 481 -15.19 16.92 43.13
CA GLY A 481 -16.45 16.30 43.57
C GLY A 481 -17.11 15.39 42.53
N TYR A 482 -16.94 15.70 41.24
CA TYR A 482 -17.51 14.91 40.15
C TYR A 482 -16.78 13.55 39.96
N SER A 483 -15.47 13.51 40.21
CA SER A 483 -14.63 12.32 39.98
C SER A 483 -14.94 11.07 40.82
N ASP A 484 -15.79 11.17 41.85
CA ASP A 484 -16.26 10.00 42.60
C ASP A 484 -17.34 9.19 41.84
N PHE A 485 -18.04 9.85 40.90
CA PHE A 485 -19.15 9.27 40.14
C PHE A 485 -18.84 9.21 38.64
N GLU A 486 -18.35 10.32 38.08
CA GLU A 486 -18.22 10.57 36.63
C GLU A 486 -19.52 10.43 35.82
N GLU A 487 -20.69 10.44 36.48
CA GLU A 487 -22.01 10.26 35.85
C GLU A 487 -22.75 11.58 35.63
N ALA A 488 -23.36 11.73 34.45
CA ALA A 488 -24.17 12.89 34.10
C ALA A 488 -25.30 12.59 33.09
N ILE A 489 -26.18 13.56 32.86
CA ILE A 489 -27.25 13.56 31.84
C ILE A 489 -27.22 14.89 31.09
N VAL A 490 -27.11 14.86 29.76
CA VAL A 490 -27.09 16.04 28.89
C VAL A 490 -28.44 16.20 28.21
N PHE A 491 -29.14 17.29 28.52
CA PHE A 491 -30.43 17.64 27.92
C PHE A 491 -30.19 18.53 26.69
N ALA A 492 -30.90 18.24 25.59
CA ALA A 492 -30.83 19.04 24.37
C ALA A 492 -31.34 20.48 24.58
#